data_AF-A0A0C3HAM7-F1
#
_entry.id   AF-A0A0C3HAM7-F1
#
_cell.length_a   1.000
_cell.length_b   1.000
_cell.length_c   1.000
_cell.angle_alpha   90.00
_cell.angle_beta   90.00
_cell.angle_gamma   90.00
#
_symmetry.space_group_name_H-M   'P 1'
#
loop_
_entity.id
_entity.type
_entity.pdbx_description
1 polymer ?
#
loop_
_entity_poly.entity_id
_entity_poly.type
_entity_poly.pdbx_seq_one_letter_code
_entity_poly.pdbx_strand_id
1 'polypeptide(L)'
;MDEKLVCRTGSRNLVPINVISSYLSGHGLRAPSFAADNAVEYPAVADIQRARLALAESLMDMLHLAIGGSEFIFTQSMVVCCSPR
;
A
#
# COMPACT_ATOMS: atom_id res chain seq x y z
N MET A 1 15.43 27.67 -6.37
CA MET A 1 15.34 27.03 -5.05
C MET A 1 14.85 25.61 -5.33
N ASP A 2 15.80 24.70 -5.55
CA ASP A 2 15.55 23.32 -5.98
C ASP A 2 15.43 22.43 -4.74
N GLU A 3 14.20 22.13 -4.34
CA GLU A 3 13.91 21.22 -3.24
C GLU A 3 13.96 19.77 -3.76
N LYS A 4 15.17 19.28 -4.07
CA LYS A 4 15.39 17.84 -4.26
C LYS A 4 15.41 17.17 -2.90
N LEU A 5 14.23 16.74 -2.44
CA LEU A 5 14.06 15.85 -1.30
C LEU A 5 14.62 14.45 -1.67
N VAL A 6 15.94 14.35 -1.71
CA VAL A 6 16.69 13.10 -1.78
C VAL A 6 16.45 12.37 -0.47
N CYS A 7 15.55 11.39 -0.49
CA CYS A 7 15.42 10.39 0.56
C CYS A 7 16.66 9.48 0.53
N ARG A 8 17.79 9.99 1.05
CA ARG A 8 18.97 9.19 1.39
C ARG A 8 18.73 8.57 2.76
N THR A 9 18.31 7.31 2.80
CA THR A 9 18.42 6.51 4.01
C THR A 9 18.85 5.10 3.63
N GLY A 10 20.15 4.85 3.75
CA GLY A 10 20.70 3.51 3.83
C GLY A 10 20.51 2.98 5.25
N SER A 11 19.62 2.00 5.40
CA SER A 11 19.66 0.99 6.48
C SER A 11 18.58 -0.07 6.24
N ARG A 12 18.92 -1.08 5.43
CA ARG A 12 18.49 -2.51 5.44
C ARG A 12 17.05 -2.90 5.80
N ASN A 13 16.09 -1.99 5.74
CA ASN A 13 14.66 -2.27 5.66
C ASN A 13 14.20 -1.57 4.38
N LEU A 14 14.23 -2.30 3.27
CA LEU A 14 13.66 -1.78 2.04
C LEU A 14 12.18 -1.53 2.33
N VAL A 15 11.78 -0.25 2.47
CA VAL A 15 10.37 0.13 2.58
C VAL A 15 9.65 -0.64 1.46
N PRO A 16 8.60 -1.42 1.77
CA PRO A 16 8.04 -2.38 0.81
C PRO A 16 7.69 -1.74 -0.55
N ILE A 17 7.33 -0.45 -0.55
CA ILE A 17 7.09 0.34 -1.76
C ILE A 17 8.31 0.50 -2.66
N ASN A 18 9.53 0.59 -2.11
CA ASN A 18 10.77 0.71 -2.89
C ASN A 18 11.12 -0.59 -3.61
N VAL A 19 10.84 -1.74 -2.99
CA VAL A 19 11.03 -3.06 -3.64
C VAL A 19 10.10 -3.17 -4.85
N ILE A 20 8.83 -2.83 -4.66
CA ILE A 20 7.82 -2.88 -5.71
C ILE A 20 8.14 -1.87 -6.83
N SER A 21 8.41 -0.61 -6.48
CA SER A 21 8.63 0.46 -7.46
C SER A 21 9.90 0.24 -8.29
N SER A 22 10.98 -0.22 -7.67
CA SER A 22 12.23 -0.54 -8.36
C SER A 22 12.07 -1.74 -9.30
N TYR A 23 11.34 -2.78 -8.88
CA TYR A 23 11.07 -3.93 -9.72
C TYR A 23 10.24 -3.56 -10.95
N LEU A 24 9.14 -2.82 -10.75
CA LEU A 24 8.27 -2.39 -11.85
C LEU A 24 9.04 -1.53 -12.86
N SER A 25 9.79 -0.54 -12.36
CA SER A 25 10.59 0.36 -13.20
C SER A 25 11.69 -0.40 -13.96
N GLY A 26 12.38 -1.33 -13.28
CA GLY A 26 13.45 -2.13 -13.88
C GLY A 26 12.99 -3.12 -14.95
N HIS A 27 11.71 -3.53 -14.93
CA HIS A 27 11.13 -4.46 -15.89
C HIS A 27 10.20 -3.78 -16.92
N GLY A 28 10.14 -2.44 -16.93
CA GLY A 28 9.25 -1.69 -17.82
C GLY A 28 7.76 -1.96 -17.59
N LEU A 29 7.38 -2.38 -16.38
CA LEU A 29 6.01 -2.71 -16.01
C LEU A 29 5.29 -1.46 -15.51
N ARG A 30 4.03 -1.30 -15.93
CA ARG A 30 3.16 -0.22 -15.43
C ARG A 30 2.67 -0.56 -14.03
N ALA A 31 2.70 0.41 -13.12
CA ALA A 31 2.11 0.25 -11.80
C ALA A 31 0.58 0.12 -11.89
N PRO A 32 -0.05 -0.72 -11.05
CA PRO A 32 -1.51 -0.78 -10.97
C PRO A 32 -2.07 0.56 -10.50
N SER A 33 -3.21 0.95 -11.05
CA SER A 33 -3.94 2.15 -10.64
C SER A 33 -5.44 1.95 -10.82
N PHE A 34 -6.25 2.90 -10.34
CA PHE A 34 -7.71 2.80 -10.36
C PHE A 34 -8.36 3.17 -11.71
N ALA A 35 -7.58 3.44 -12.76
CA ALA A 35 -8.13 3.67 -14.10
C ALA A 35 -8.58 2.36 -14.79
N ALA A 36 -9.47 2.45 -15.77
CA ALA A 36 -10.10 1.30 -16.41
C ALA A 36 -9.15 0.43 -17.25
N ASP A 37 -8.01 0.96 -17.68
CA ASP A 37 -7.04 0.35 -18.59
C ASP A 37 -5.77 -0.20 -17.90
N ASN A 38 -5.84 -0.49 -16.59
CA ASN A 38 -4.66 -0.84 -15.80
C ASN A 38 -4.38 -2.33 -15.66
N ALA A 39 -3.13 -2.62 -15.28
CA ALA A 39 -2.73 -3.90 -14.74
C ALA A 39 -3.57 -4.22 -13.49
N VAL A 40 -4.25 -5.37 -13.52
CA VAL A 40 -5.14 -5.83 -12.43
C VAL A 40 -4.33 -6.32 -11.23
N GLU A 41 -3.11 -6.83 -11.47
CA GLU A 41 -2.32 -7.51 -10.44
C GLU A 41 -0.83 -7.13 -10.48
N TYR A 42 -0.18 -7.21 -9.32
CA TYR A 42 1.27 -7.15 -9.22
C TYR A 42 1.90 -8.46 -9.73
N PRO A 43 3.13 -8.43 -10.26
CA PRO A 43 3.85 -9.63 -10.70
C PRO A 43 3.90 -10.72 -9.63
N ALA A 44 3.72 -11.99 -10.03
CA ALA A 44 3.72 -13.16 -9.13
C ALA A 44 5.10 -13.53 -8.55
N VAL A 45 6.07 -12.62 -8.58
CA VAL A 45 7.40 -12.81 -8.02
C VAL A 45 7.32 -12.80 -6.50
N ALA A 46 7.89 -13.81 -5.85
CA ALA A 46 7.76 -14.02 -4.41
C ALA A 46 8.14 -12.77 -3.58
N ASP A 47 9.22 -12.08 -3.93
CA ASP A 47 9.66 -10.88 -3.20
C ASP A 47 8.72 -9.69 -3.40
N ILE A 48 8.09 -9.60 -4.59
CA ILE A 48 7.07 -8.57 -4.87
C ILE A 48 5.79 -8.86 -4.12
N GLN A 49 5.38 -10.12 -4.04
CA GLN A 49 4.19 -10.50 -3.27
C GLN A 49 4.40 -10.33 -1.77
N ARG A 50 5.59 -10.64 -1.24
CA ARG A 50 5.94 -10.35 0.17
C ARG A 50 5.94 -8.85 0.44
N ALA A 51 6.56 -8.06 -0.42
CA ALA A 51 6.56 -6.60 -0.28
C ALA A 51 5.14 -6.03 -0.40
N ARG A 52 4.31 -6.56 -1.29
CA ARG A 52 2.90 -6.16 -1.42
C ARG A 52 2.12 -6.43 -0.15
N LEU A 53 2.29 -7.61 0.45
CA LEU A 53 1.60 -7.97 1.69
C LEU A 53 2.03 -7.06 2.84
N ALA A 54 3.34 -6.88 3.03
CA ALA A 54 3.89 -6.00 4.06
C ALA A 54 3.44 -4.53 3.88
N LEU A 55 3.32 -4.07 2.62
CA LEU A 55 2.80 -2.74 2.31
C LEU A 55 1.32 -2.62 2.73
N ALA A 56 0.50 -3.61 2.40
CA ALA A 56 -0.92 -3.61 2.73
C ALA A 56 -1.14 -3.62 4.25
N GLU A 57 -0.40 -4.43 4.99
CA GLU A 57 -0.44 -4.46 6.46
C GLU A 57 -0.05 -3.10 7.05
N SER A 58 1.06 -2.52 6.60
CA SER A 58 1.52 -1.21 7.08
C SER A 58 0.51 -0.09 6.79
N LEU A 59 -0.16 -0.14 5.63
CA LEU A 59 -1.20 0.82 5.26
C LEU A 59 -2.46 0.66 6.11
N MET A 60 -2.86 -0.57 6.45
CA MET A 60 -3.96 -0.83 7.36
C MET A 60 -3.66 -0.33 8.77
N ASP A 61 -2.44 -0.55 9.27
CA ASP A 61 -2.01 -0.03 10.57
C ASP A 61 -1.99 1.51 10.59
N MET A 62 -1.49 2.14 9.52
CA MET A 62 -1.56 3.60 9.37
C MET A 62 -3.00 4.11 9.30
N LEU A 63 -3.89 3.40 8.61
CA LEU A 63 -5.30 3.74 8.54
C LEU A 63 -5.97 3.63 9.91
N HIS A 64 -5.73 2.54 10.66
CA HIS A 64 -6.22 2.38 12.02
C HIS A 64 -5.74 3.50 12.95
N LEU A 65 -4.46 3.87 12.83
CA LEU A 65 -3.89 4.97 13.61
C LEU A 65 -4.51 6.31 13.23
N ALA A 66 -4.76 6.56 11.94
CA ALA A 66 -5.33 7.80 11.43
C ALA A 66 -6.82 7.97 11.78
N ILE A 67 -7.61 6.89 11.72
CA ILE A 67 -9.02 6.90 12.15
C ILE A 67 -9.13 7.16 13.66
N GLY A 68 -8.18 6.63 14.43
CA GLY A 68 -8.20 6.73 15.89
C GLY A 68 -9.13 5.70 16.55
N GLY A 69 -8.84 5.36 17.81
CA GLY A 69 -9.49 4.25 18.50
C GLY A 69 -11.00 4.37 18.71
N SER A 70 -11.54 5.60 18.75
CA SER A 70 -12.98 5.84 18.97
C SER A 70 -13.82 5.69 17.69
N GLU A 71 -13.32 6.15 16.55
CA GLU A 71 -14.09 6.13 15.30
C GLU A 71 -14.00 4.79 14.57
N PHE A 72 -12.95 4.01 14.83
CA PHE A 72 -12.78 2.68 14.24
C PHE A 72 -13.90 1.72 14.64
N ILE A 73 -14.31 1.71 15.92
CA ILE A 73 -15.40 0.85 16.40
C ILE A 73 -16.74 1.30 15.80
N PHE A 74 -16.98 2.61 15.71
CA PHE A 74 -18.23 3.15 15.17
C PHE A 74 -18.39 2.84 13.68
N THR A 75 -17.35 3.10 12.87
CA THR A 75 -17.37 2.85 11.43
C THR A 75 -17.47 1.37 11.06
N GLN A 76 -16.82 0.46 11.81
CA GLN A 76 -16.99 -0.98 11.59
C GLN A 76 -18.36 -1.50 12.04
N SER A 77 -18.93 -0.94 13.12
CA SER A 77 -20.25 -1.35 13.63
C SER A 77 -21.42 -0.99 12.71
N MET A 78 -21.30 0.09 11.93
CA MET A 78 -22.35 0.49 10.97
C MET A 78 -22.48 -0.47 9.77
N VAL A 79 -21.41 -1.19 9.40
CA VAL A 79 -21.45 -2.19 8.32
C VAL A 79 -22.24 -3.44 8.74
N VAL A 80 -22.26 -3.77 10.04
CA VAL A 80 -22.97 -4.96 10.56
C VAL A 80 -24.46 -4.69 10.79
N CYS A 81 -24.86 -3.45 11.11
CA CYS A 81 -26.25 -3.12 11.40
C CYS A 81 -27.13 -2.85 10.17
N CYS A 82 -26.54 -2.65 8.98
CA CYS A 82 -27.30 -2.39 7.73
C CYS A 82 -27.38 -3.61 6.81
N SER A 83 -27.53 -4.82 7.36
CA SER A 83 -27.94 -5.98 6.56
C SER A 83 -29.47 -6.05 6.59
N PRO A 84 -30.17 -5.77 5.46
CA PRO A 84 -31.62 -5.97 5.42
C PRO A 84 -31.89 -7.47 5.43
N ARG A 85 -32.54 -7.97 6.48
CA ARG A 85 -33.30 -9.22 6.39
C ARG A 85 -34.59 -8.98 5.63
#